data_AF-A0A953UYA7-F1
#
_entry.id   AF-A0A953UYA7-F1
#
_cell.length_a   1.000
_cell.length_b   1.000
_cell.length_c   1.000
_cell.angle_alpha   90.00
_cell.angle_beta   90.00
_cell.angle_gamma   90.00
#
_symmetry.space_group_name_H-M   'P 1'
#
loop_
_entity.id
_entity.type
_entity.pdbx_description
1 polymer ?
#
loop_
_entity_poly.entity_id
_entity_poly.type
_entity_poly.pdbx_seq_one_letter_code
_entity_poly.pdbx_strand_id
1 'polypeptide(L)'
;MGRTVPTFRQLIDDAMARWSKFRRALRREDQEYFDRLFRRVRSYTQAATYQASDNPMEAILLSIALDQEKRLDALERAAQLAEKHVEKLDAPRISDENQRPDTDQRMDSRSLPEPARDEAVADRAEPDAPPAD
;
A
#
# COMPACT_ATOMS: atom_id res chain seq x y z
N MET A 1 -22.45 -41.20 27.93
CA MET A 1 -21.20 -40.70 27.31
C MET A 1 -21.49 -39.33 26.73
N GLY A 2 -21.05 -38.26 27.38
CA GLY A 2 -21.34 -36.88 26.94
C GLY A 2 -20.74 -36.63 25.55
N ARG A 3 -21.54 -36.14 24.61
CA ARG A 3 -21.07 -35.78 23.27
C ARG A 3 -20.15 -34.58 23.41
N THR A 4 -18.86 -34.75 23.13
CA THR A 4 -17.92 -33.63 22.97
C THR A 4 -18.45 -32.72 21.86
N VAL A 5 -18.54 -31.42 22.12
CA VAL A 5 -18.91 -30.42 21.11
C VAL A 5 -17.78 -30.37 20.07
N PRO A 6 -18.07 -30.60 18.77
CA PRO A 6 -17.05 -30.55 17.73
C PRO A 6 -16.49 -29.13 17.62
N THR A 7 -15.17 -29.04 17.50
CA THR A 7 -14.48 -27.77 17.24
C THR A 7 -14.85 -27.26 15.85
N PHE A 8 -14.78 -25.93 15.64
CA PHE A 8 -15.04 -25.36 14.32
C PHE A 8 -14.11 -25.91 13.23
N ARG A 9 -12.88 -26.30 13.59
CA ARG A 9 -11.96 -26.98 12.66
C ARG A 9 -12.47 -28.35 12.23
N GLN A 10 -12.98 -29.15 13.16
CA GLN A 10 -13.62 -30.44 12.84
C GLN A 10 -14.85 -30.23 11.96
N LEU A 11 -15.65 -29.20 12.24
CA LEU A 11 -16.82 -28.86 11.43
C LEU A 11 -16.45 -28.48 9.98
N ILE A 12 -15.32 -27.78 9.79
CA ILE A 12 -14.76 -27.49 8.46
C ILE A 12 -14.35 -28.79 7.76
N ASP A 13 -13.62 -29.66 8.44
CA ASP A 13 -13.14 -30.91 7.84
C ASP A 13 -14.32 -31.84 7.47
N ASP A 14 -15.36 -31.90 8.31
CA ASP A 14 -16.62 -32.62 8.04
C ASP A 14 -17.40 -32.01 6.87
N ALA A 15 -17.40 -30.69 6.72
CA ALA A 15 -17.99 -30.02 5.57
C ALA A 15 -17.23 -30.35 4.28
N MET A 16 -15.90 -30.30 4.31
CA MET A 16 -15.06 -30.68 3.16
C MET A 16 -15.29 -32.14 2.74
N ALA A 17 -15.41 -33.06 3.71
CA ALA A 17 -15.71 -34.46 3.44
C ALA A 17 -17.08 -34.63 2.77
N ARG A 18 -18.12 -33.97 3.30
CA ARG A 18 -19.47 -33.97 2.69
C ARG A 18 -19.46 -33.44 1.25
N TRP A 19 -18.66 -32.41 0.98
CA TRP A 19 -18.63 -31.74 -0.32
C TRP A 19 -17.60 -32.33 -1.29
N SER A 20 -16.96 -33.45 -0.94
CA SER A 20 -15.98 -34.13 -1.79
C SER A 20 -16.52 -34.52 -3.17
N LYS A 21 -17.81 -34.87 -3.28
CA LYS A 21 -18.46 -35.14 -4.58
C LYS A 21 -18.62 -33.86 -5.42
N PHE A 22 -19.05 -32.76 -4.79
CA PHE A 22 -19.16 -31.46 -5.45
C PHE A 22 -17.79 -31.00 -5.95
N ARG A 23 -16.77 -31.03 -5.08
CA ARG A 23 -15.39 -30.71 -5.44
C ARG A 23 -14.90 -31.53 -6.65
N ARG A 24 -15.19 -32.83 -6.69
CA ARG A 24 -14.79 -33.70 -7.82
C ARG A 24 -15.50 -33.37 -9.13
N ALA A 25 -16.70 -32.79 -9.09
CA ALA A 25 -17.43 -32.37 -10.28
C ALA A 25 -16.95 -31.02 -10.85
N LEU A 26 -16.20 -30.24 -10.06
CA LEU A 26 -15.62 -28.97 -10.51
C LEU A 26 -14.47 -29.17 -11.50
N ARG A 27 -14.27 -28.19 -12.39
CA ARG A 27 -13.06 -28.10 -13.23
C ARG A 27 -11.81 -28.03 -12.36
N ARG A 28 -10.66 -28.38 -12.92
CA ARG A 28 -9.40 -28.41 -12.16
C ARG A 28 -9.04 -27.01 -11.63
N GLU A 29 -9.28 -25.94 -12.41
CA GLU A 29 -9.10 -24.56 -11.92
C GLU A 29 -10.02 -24.25 -10.71
N ASP A 30 -11.28 -24.66 -10.77
CA ASP A 30 -12.28 -24.38 -9.74
C ASP A 30 -12.04 -25.16 -8.45
N GLN A 31 -11.45 -26.36 -8.54
CA GLN A 31 -11.06 -27.15 -7.37
C GLN A 31 -10.03 -26.42 -6.51
N GLU A 32 -9.08 -25.70 -7.12
CA GLU A 32 -8.08 -24.95 -6.37
C GLU A 32 -8.70 -23.75 -5.63
N TYR A 33 -9.69 -23.09 -6.26
CA TYR A 33 -10.45 -22.03 -5.58
C TYR A 33 -11.30 -22.58 -4.45
N PHE A 34 -11.96 -23.72 -4.65
CA PHE A 34 -12.71 -24.42 -3.61
C PHE A 34 -11.85 -24.74 -2.38
N ASP A 35 -10.68 -25.36 -2.58
CA ASP A 35 -9.76 -25.69 -1.49
C ASP A 35 -9.21 -24.44 -0.78
N ARG A 36 -9.08 -23.33 -1.51
CA ARG A 36 -8.66 -22.04 -0.96
C ARG A 36 -9.73 -21.45 -0.04
N LEU A 37 -11.02 -21.58 -0.35
CA LEU A 37 -12.10 -21.12 0.52
C LEU A 37 -11.98 -21.72 1.91
N PHE A 38 -11.95 -23.06 2.02
CA PHE A 38 -11.88 -23.74 3.30
C PHE A 38 -10.58 -23.49 4.07
N ARG A 39 -9.45 -23.29 3.37
CA ARG A 39 -8.20 -22.88 4.02
C ARG A 39 -8.33 -21.50 4.69
N ARG A 40 -9.00 -20.54 4.06
CA ARG A 40 -9.16 -19.18 4.60
C ARG A 40 -10.17 -19.11 5.73
N VAL A 41 -11.26 -19.89 5.64
CA VAL A 41 -12.29 -19.98 6.71
C VAL A 41 -11.69 -20.39 8.06
N ARG A 42 -10.62 -21.20 8.09
CA ARG A 42 -9.96 -21.59 9.34
C ARG A 42 -9.48 -20.39 10.18
N SER A 43 -9.17 -19.26 9.56
CA SER A 43 -8.78 -18.03 10.28
C SER A 43 -9.93 -17.40 11.07
N TYR A 44 -11.18 -17.78 10.78
CA TYR A 44 -12.40 -17.25 11.42
C TYR A 44 -12.87 -18.09 12.61
N THR A 45 -12.08 -19.07 13.05
CA THR A 45 -12.41 -19.99 14.16
C THR A 45 -12.94 -19.27 15.39
N GLN A 46 -12.30 -18.18 15.82
CA GLN A 46 -12.70 -17.46 17.05
C GLN A 46 -14.11 -16.85 16.94
N ALA A 47 -14.43 -16.22 15.81
CA ALA A 47 -15.75 -15.61 15.59
C ALA A 47 -16.81 -16.68 15.29
N ALA A 48 -16.47 -17.68 14.49
CA ALA A 48 -17.41 -18.70 14.04
C ALA A 48 -17.79 -19.68 15.15
N THR A 49 -16.96 -19.88 16.17
CA THR A 49 -17.27 -20.78 17.31
C THR A 49 -18.56 -20.35 18.05
N TYR A 50 -18.88 -19.05 18.08
CA TYR A 50 -20.11 -18.56 18.70
C TYR A 50 -21.39 -18.95 17.96
N GLN A 51 -21.31 -19.14 16.63
CA GLN A 51 -22.46 -19.46 15.78
C GLN A 51 -22.49 -20.93 15.35
N ALA A 52 -21.35 -21.62 15.41
CA ALA A 52 -21.15 -22.95 14.84
C ALA A 52 -21.86 -24.08 15.61
N SER A 53 -22.29 -23.85 16.86
CA SER A 53 -23.06 -24.85 17.63
C SER A 53 -24.42 -25.16 17.00
N ASP A 54 -25.04 -24.15 16.38
CA ASP A 54 -26.43 -24.24 15.92
C ASP A 54 -26.48 -24.65 14.44
N ASN A 55 -25.64 -24.03 13.62
CA ASN A 55 -25.53 -24.34 12.20
C ASN A 55 -24.09 -24.15 11.68
N PRO A 56 -23.29 -25.23 11.68
CA PRO A 56 -21.92 -25.18 11.20
C PRO A 56 -21.75 -24.67 9.77
N MET A 57 -22.70 -24.99 8.88
CA MET A 57 -22.63 -24.59 7.48
C MET A 57 -22.86 -23.10 7.31
N GLU A 58 -23.78 -22.51 8.07
CA GLU A 58 -24.02 -21.07 8.07
C GLU A 58 -22.80 -20.30 8.56
N ALA A 59 -22.18 -20.75 9.65
CA ALA A 59 -20.93 -20.17 10.15
C ALA A 59 -19.78 -20.25 9.11
N ILE A 60 -19.67 -21.37 8.39
CA ILE A 60 -18.69 -21.54 7.30
C ILE A 60 -18.99 -20.59 6.14
N LEU A 61 -20.24 -20.55 5.67
CA LEU A 61 -20.65 -19.72 4.52
C LEU A 61 -20.51 -18.22 4.83
N LEU A 62 -20.89 -17.79 6.03
CA LEU A 62 -20.71 -16.42 6.48
C LEU A 62 -19.23 -16.05 6.57
N SER A 63 -18.39 -16.96 7.06
CA SER A 63 -16.94 -16.76 7.07
C SER A 63 -16.37 -16.64 5.66
N ILE A 64 -16.86 -17.43 4.69
CA ILE A 64 -16.48 -17.32 3.27
C ILE A 64 -16.89 -15.95 2.72
N ALA A 65 -18.14 -15.53 2.93
CA ALA A 65 -18.64 -14.26 2.44
C ALA A 65 -17.83 -13.08 3.00
N LEU A 66 -17.55 -13.07 4.31
CA LEU A 66 -16.74 -12.04 4.95
C LEU A 66 -15.30 -12.00 4.42
N ASP A 67 -14.72 -13.17 4.16
CA ASP A 67 -13.38 -13.32 3.61
C ASP A 67 -13.27 -12.88 2.13
N GLN A 68 -14.37 -12.97 1.39
CA GLN A 68 -14.51 -12.45 0.03
C GLN A 68 -14.73 -10.94 0.04
N GLU A 69 -15.61 -10.43 0.91
CA GLU A 69 -15.88 -9.00 1.05
C GLU A 69 -14.60 -8.21 1.35
N LYS A 70 -13.78 -8.70 2.29
CA LYS A 70 -12.47 -8.10 2.61
C LYS A 70 -11.51 -8.08 1.42
N ARG A 71 -11.62 -9.04 0.50
CA ARG A 71 -10.78 -9.07 -0.71
C ARG A 71 -11.29 -8.12 -1.77
N LEU A 72 -12.60 -8.00 -1.92
CA LEU A 72 -13.20 -7.04 -2.82
C LEU A 72 -12.82 -5.62 -2.40
N ASP A 73 -13.00 -5.25 -1.13
CA ASP A 73 -12.58 -3.94 -0.59
C ASP A 73 -11.07 -3.69 -0.82
N ALA A 74 -10.21 -4.70 -0.59
CA ALA A 74 -8.78 -4.57 -0.83
C ALA A 74 -8.44 -4.34 -2.32
N LEU A 75 -9.13 -5.04 -3.23
CA LEU A 75 -8.94 -4.90 -4.68
C LEU A 75 -9.47 -3.55 -5.18
N GLU A 76 -10.62 -3.11 -4.69
CA GLU A 76 -11.21 -1.81 -5.03
C GLU A 76 -10.32 -0.66 -4.59
N ARG A 77 -9.76 -0.72 -3.36
CA ARG A 77 -8.78 0.28 -2.90
C ARG A 77 -7.51 0.28 -3.74
N ALA A 78 -7.02 -0.90 -4.12
CA ALA A 78 -5.83 -1.01 -4.97
C ALA A 78 -6.07 -0.44 -6.37
N ALA A 79 -7.25 -0.68 -6.95
CA ALA A 79 -7.66 -0.11 -8.23
C ALA A 79 -7.74 1.42 -8.17
N GLN A 80 -8.39 1.98 -7.14
CA GLN A 80 -8.48 3.43 -6.94
C GLN A 80 -7.10 4.09 -6.74
N LEU A 81 -6.18 3.42 -6.03
CA LEU A 81 -4.81 3.90 -5.88
C LEU A 81 -4.08 3.91 -7.22
N ALA A 82 -4.20 2.82 -8.00
CA ALA A 82 -3.60 2.73 -9.32
C ALA A 82 -4.11 3.83 -10.27
N GLU A 83 -5.43 4.09 -10.28
CA GLU A 83 -6.04 5.17 -11.06
C GLU A 83 -5.48 6.55 -10.68
N LYS A 84 -5.37 6.84 -9.38
CA LYS A 84 -4.75 8.10 -8.90
C LYS A 84 -3.28 8.24 -9.29
N HIS A 85 -2.55 7.13 -9.38
CA HIS A 85 -1.16 7.13 -9.83
C HIS A 85 -1.04 7.42 -11.33
N VAL A 86 -1.96 6.88 -12.14
CA VAL A 86 -2.04 7.19 -13.58
C VAL A 86 -2.38 8.66 -13.80
N GLU A 87 -3.37 9.21 -13.08
CA GLU A 87 -3.75 10.63 -13.20
C GLU A 87 -2.60 11.61 -12.86
N LYS A 88 -1.77 11.26 -11.87
CA LYS A 88 -0.57 12.05 -11.53
C LYS A 88 0.52 12.02 -12.60
N LEU A 89 0.59 10.94 -13.39
CA LEU A 89 1.54 10.81 -14.50
C LEU A 89 1.03 11.56 -15.75
N ASP A 90 -0.30 11.62 -15.93
CA ASP A 90 -0.96 12.33 -17.04
C ASP A 90 -1.15 13.84 -16.77
N ALA A 91 -0.94 14.30 -15.53
CA ALA A 91 -0.94 15.73 -15.22
C ALA A 91 0.13 16.45 -16.07
N PRO A 92 -0.22 17.55 -16.78
CA PRO A 92 0.71 18.21 -17.65
C PRO A 92 1.90 18.69 -16.82
N ARG A 93 3.09 18.24 -17.22
CA ARG A 93 4.37 18.80 -16.78
C ARG A 93 4.40 20.23 -17.28
N ILE A 94 3.73 21.15 -16.58
CA ILE A 94 3.81 22.58 -16.88
C ILE A 94 5.28 22.92 -16.71
N SER A 95 5.91 23.10 -17.86
CA SER A 95 7.31 23.43 -18.05
C SER A 95 7.62 24.68 -17.25
N ASP A 96 8.48 24.48 -16.25
CA ASP A 96 9.14 25.49 -15.43
C ASP A 96 10.19 26.25 -16.29
N GLU A 97 9.79 26.75 -17.47
CA GLU A 97 10.70 27.32 -18.48
C GLU A 97 10.43 28.80 -18.78
N ASN A 98 9.62 29.50 -17.97
CA ASN A 98 9.28 30.91 -18.24
C ASN A 98 9.60 31.92 -17.12
N GLN A 99 10.51 31.60 -16.21
CA GLN A 99 11.16 32.60 -15.35
C GLN A 99 12.62 32.84 -15.79
N ARG A 100 12.81 33.40 -16.99
CA ARG A 100 14.00 34.21 -17.27
C ARG A 100 13.67 35.66 -16.93
N PRO A 101 14.21 36.26 -15.85
CA PRO A 101 14.01 37.68 -15.62
C PRO A 101 14.74 38.46 -16.72
N ASP A 102 13.96 39.18 -17.51
CA ASP A 102 14.38 40.08 -18.57
C ASP A 102 15.22 41.20 -17.93
N THR A 103 16.54 41.02 -17.93
CA THR A 103 17.48 42.00 -17.37
C THR A 103 17.94 42.91 -18.50
N ASP A 104 17.02 43.74 -19.01
CA ASP A 104 17.36 44.85 -19.89
C ASP A 104 16.79 46.16 -19.33
N GLN A 105 17.26 46.51 -18.13
CA GLN A 105 17.37 47.92 -17.73
C GLN A 105 18.82 48.34 -17.87
N ARG A 106 19.22 48.61 -19.11
CA ARG A 106 20.31 49.52 -19.43
C ARG A 106 19.96 50.91 -18.88
N MET A 107 20.35 51.18 -17.63
CA MET A 107 20.50 52.56 -17.17
C MET A 107 21.73 53.16 -17.84
N ASP A 108 21.45 54.02 -18.80
CA ASP A 108 22.35 55.02 -19.32
C ASP A 108 22.72 55.98 -18.18
N SER A 109 24.00 56.09 -17.83
CA SER A 109 24.70 57.37 -17.63
C SER A 109 26.04 57.15 -16.93
N ARG A 110 27.09 57.41 -17.70
CA ARG A 110 28.47 57.60 -17.27
C ARG A 110 28.56 58.62 -16.14
N SER A 111 29.34 58.32 -15.11
CA SER A 111 30.33 59.25 -14.56
C SER A 111 31.43 58.47 -13.85
N LEU A 112 32.67 58.86 -14.17
CA LEU A 112 33.95 58.23 -13.83
C LEU A 112 34.30 58.35 -12.33
N PRO A 113 35.29 57.57 -11.83
CA PRO A 113 35.65 57.51 -10.41
C PRO A 113 36.63 58.62 -9.99
N GLU A 114 36.48 59.12 -8.77
CA GLU A 114 37.51 59.89 -8.05
C GLU A 114 38.33 58.93 -7.16
N PRO A 115 39.68 58.97 -7.19
CA PRO A 115 40.50 58.11 -6.34
C PRO A 115 41.04 58.84 -5.10
N ALA A 116 41.50 57.98 -4.17
CA ALA A 116 42.45 58.21 -3.08
C ALA A 116 41.88 58.56 -1.70
N ARG A 117 42.07 57.60 -0.77
CA ARG A 117 42.86 57.71 0.48
C ARG A 117 42.84 56.32 1.13
N ASP A 118 43.90 55.53 0.98
CA ASP A 118 45.15 55.51 1.75
C ASP A 118 45.03 54.82 3.13
N GLU A 119 46.00 53.92 3.33
CA GLU A 119 46.53 53.35 4.58
C GLU A 119 45.95 52.08 5.26
N ALA A 120 46.94 51.25 5.63
CA ALA A 120 47.01 50.19 6.66
C ALA A 120 46.39 48.82 6.30
N VAL A 121 47.15 47.81 5.84
CA VAL A 121 48.21 47.03 6.52
C VAL A 121 47.79 46.41 7.85
N ALA A 122 47.48 45.11 7.82
CA ALA A 122 47.92 44.05 8.74
C ALA A 122 47.09 42.79 8.40
N ASP A 123 47.67 41.79 7.75
CA ASP A 123 48.40 40.70 8.41
C ASP A 123 47.57 39.98 9.49
N ARG A 124 46.96 38.85 9.13
CA ARG A 124 47.41 37.55 9.65
C ARG A 124 46.67 36.39 9.01
N ALA A 125 47.49 35.41 8.65
CA ALA A 125 47.10 34.06 8.29
C ALA A 125 46.42 33.33 9.45
N GLU A 126 45.55 32.37 9.13
CA GLU A 126 45.62 31.04 9.73
C GLU A 126 45.09 29.97 8.75
N PRO A 127 45.60 28.72 8.83
CA PRO A 127 45.62 27.78 7.71
C PRO A 127 44.64 26.61 7.86
N ASP A 128 44.33 26.05 6.69
CA ASP A 128 44.24 24.62 6.33
C ASP A 128 44.23 23.57 7.45
N ALA A 129 43.11 22.85 7.62
CA ALA A 129 42.98 21.44 7.23
C ALA A 129 41.74 20.75 7.88
N PRO A 130 41.06 19.83 7.14
CA PRO A 130 39.95 18.96 7.62
C PRO A 130 40.49 17.55 8.00
N PRO A 131 39.67 16.46 8.07
CA PRO A 131 38.44 16.19 8.84
C PRO A 131 38.56 14.90 9.72
N ALA A 132 37.47 14.63 10.44
CA ALA A 132 36.85 13.32 10.74
C ALA A 132 37.66 12.17 11.38
N ASP A 133 37.07 11.65 12.47
CA ASP A 133 37.02 10.23 12.83
C ASP A 133 35.54 9.85 13.01
#